data_AF-A0A2G5C0Q7-F1
#
_entry.id   AF-A0A2G5C0Q7-F1
#
_cell.length_a   1.000
_cell.length_b   1.000
_cell.length_c   1.000
_cell.angle_alpha   90.00
_cell.angle_beta   90.00
_cell.angle_gamma   90.00
#
_symmetry.space_group_name_H-M   'P 1'
#
loop_
_entity.id
_entity.type
_entity.pdbx_description
1 polymer ?
#
loop_
_entity_poly.entity_id
_entity_poly.type
_entity_poly.pdbx_seq_one_letter_code
_entity_poly.pdbx_strand_id
1 'polypeptide(L)' 'MIITLLYAYMYVICRSIITMVEPRLCEQPSGTWSRICRNNNACKNQCVRLEGAQRGSCNYVIPAHKL' A
#
# COMPACT_ATOMS: atom_id res chain seq x y z
N MET A 1 -14.00 8.72 -39.98
CA MET A 1 -14.63 7.56 -39.30
C MET A 1 -13.64 6.47 -38.92
N ILE A 2 -12.72 6.05 -39.80
CA ILE A 2 -11.70 5.03 -39.47
C ILE A 2 -10.65 5.54 -38.46
N ILE A 3 -10.16 6.77 -38.63
CA ILE A 3 -9.12 7.36 -37.74
C ILE A 3 -9.62 7.45 -36.29
N THR A 4 -10.88 7.84 -36.09
CA THR A 4 -11.51 7.93 -34.77
C THR A 4 -11.65 6.56 -34.11
N LEU A 5 -11.91 5.51 -34.89
CA LEU A 5 -11.99 4.13 -34.39
C LEU A 5 -10.61 3.61 -33.98
N LEU A 6 -9.57 3.90 -34.77
CA LEU A 6 -8.19 3.55 -34.43
C LEU A 6 -7.73 4.23 -33.13
N TYR A 7 -8.05 5.52 -32.96
CA TYR A 7 -7.73 6.24 -31.75
C TYR A 7 -8.45 5.67 -30.52
N ALA A 8 -9.75 5.38 -30.64
CA ALA A 8 -10.53 4.77 -29.58
C ALA A 8 -9.97 3.38 -29.20
N TYR A 9 -9.58 2.56 -30.18
CA TYR A 9 -8.99 1.26 -29.96
C TYR A 9 -7.65 1.34 -29.21
N MET A 10 -6.76 2.24 -29.63
CA MET A 10 -5.48 2.46 -28.95
C MET A 10 -5.66 2.97 -27.52
N TYR A 11 -6.64 3.85 -27.29
CA TYR A 11 -6.96 4.36 -25.95
C TYR A 11 -7.45 3.25 -25.01
N VAL A 12 -8.32 2.36 -25.50
CA VAL A 12 -8.83 1.22 -24.71
C VAL A 12 -7.71 0.25 -24.34
N ILE A 13 -6.83 -0.10 -25.29
CA ILE A 13 -5.69 -0.98 -25.01
C ILE A 13 -4.75 -0.37 -23.97
N CYS A 14 -4.43 0.92 -24.11
CA CYS A 14 -3.52 1.62 -23.19
C CYS A 14 -4.03 1.58 -21.75
N ARG A 15 -5.33 1.82 -21.52
CA ARG A 15 -5.93 1.75 -20.18
C ARG A 15 -5.80 0.35 -19.55
N SER A 16 -6.04 -0.69 -20.33
CA SER A 16 -6.00 -2.08 -19.85
C SER A 16 -4.60 -2.51 -19.39
N ILE A 17 -3.55 -1.93 -19.98
CA ILE A 17 -2.16 -2.22 -19.60
C ILE A 17 -1.79 -1.54 -18.27
N ILE A 18 -2.24 -0.30 -18.04
CA ILE A 18 -1.90 0.47 -16.84
C ILE A 18 -2.57 -0.12 -15.58
N THR A 19 -3.73 -0.76 -15.72
CA THR A 19 -4.47 -1.35 -14.60
C THR A 19 -3.83 -2.61 -14.00
N MET A 20 -2.76 -3.14 -14.57
CA MET A 20 -2.12 -4.39 -14.09
C MET A 20 -1.01 -4.16 -13.07
N VAL A 21 -0.73 -2.92 -12.66
CA VAL A 21 0.26 -2.65 -11.62
C VAL A 21 -0.42 -2.72 -10.26
N GLU A 22 -0.26 -3.85 -9.58
CA GLU A 22 -0.61 -3.94 -8.16
C GLU A 22 0.23 -2.90 -7.39
N PRO A 23 -0.40 -2.01 -6.61
CA PRO A 23 0.35 -1.03 -5.84
C PRO A 23 1.30 -1.76 -4.89
N ARG A 24 2.60 -1.51 -5.03
CA ARG A 24 3.58 -2.02 -4.08
C ARG A 24 3.29 -1.37 -2.72
N LEU A 25 2.88 -2.18 -1.76
CA LEU A 25 2.74 -1.75 -0.38
C LEU A 25 4.15 -1.57 0.20
N CYS A 26 4.45 -0.37 0.69
CA CYS A 26 5.67 -0.11 1.43
C CYS A 26 5.49 -0.60 2.88
N GLU A 27 6.44 -1.38 3.38
CA GLU A 27 6.51 -1.71 4.80
C GLU A 27 7.30 -0.61 5.52
N GLN A 28 6.72 -0.04 6.58
CA GLN A 28 7.35 0.98 7.40
C GLN A 28 7.14 0.64 8.88
N PRO A 29 8.18 0.74 9.73
CA PRO A 29 7.99 0.61 11.17
C PRO A 29 7.12 1.77 11.67
N SER A 30 6.17 1.45 12.55
CA SER A 30 5.30 2.45 13.17
C SER A 30 6.12 3.43 14.00
N GLY A 31 6.05 4.72 13.68
CA GLY A 31 6.72 5.79 14.44
C GLY A 31 5.93 6.24 15.66
N THR A 32 4.61 5.99 15.66
CA THR A 32 3.70 6.43 16.72
C THR A 32 3.39 5.33 17.74
N TRP A 33 3.63 4.06 17.39
CA TRP A 33 3.31 2.94 18.26
C TRP A 33 4.37 2.80 19.34
N SER A 34 3.94 2.93 20.59
CA SER A 34 4.80 2.71 21.75
C SER A 34 4.37 1.43 22.45
N ARG A 35 5.34 0.60 22.87
CA ARG A 35 5.19 -0.72 23.54
C ARG A 35 5.10 -1.94 22.61
N ILE A 36 5.19 -3.12 23.23
CA ILE A 36 5.10 -4.42 22.58
C ILE A 36 3.77 -4.54 21.81
N CYS A 37 3.87 -4.83 20.53
CA CYS A 37 2.72 -5.03 19.66
C CYS A 37 2.07 -6.39 19.96
N ARG A 38 0.95 -6.37 20.70
CA ARG A 38 0.18 -7.57 21.09
C ARG A 38 -1.14 -7.72 20.34
N ASN A 39 -1.65 -6.62 19.78
CA ASN A 39 -2.94 -6.60 19.09
C ASN A 39 -2.77 -5.99 17.69
N ASN A 40 -2.83 -6.85 16.67
CA ASN A 40 -2.69 -6.46 15.27
C ASN A 40 -3.78 -5.49 14.83
N ASN A 41 -5.01 -5.62 15.34
CA ASN A 41 -6.11 -4.73 14.96
C ASN A 41 -5.91 -3.32 15.52
N ALA A 42 -5.44 -3.22 16.77
CA ALA A 42 -5.12 -1.94 17.38
C ALA A 42 -3.95 -1.25 16.65
N CYS A 43 -2.90 -2.02 16.31
CA CYS A 43 -1.76 -1.55 15.51
C CYS A 43 -2.21 -1.06 14.13
N LYS A 44 -2.98 -1.88 13.41
CA LYS A 44 -3.57 -1.50 12.11
C LYS A 44 -4.35 -0.20 12.19
N ASN A 45 -5.26 -0.09 13.16
CA ASN A 45 -6.09 1.11 13.30
C ASN A 45 -5.24 2.35 13.59
N GLN A 46 -4.14 2.21 14.32
CA GLN A 46 -3.22 3.31 14.56
C GLN A 46 -2.42 3.68 13.31
N CYS A 47 -1.84 2.72 12.60
CA CYS A 47 -1.11 2.96 11.35
C CYS A 47 -2.01 3.64 10.30
N VAL A 48 -3.27 3.21 10.18
CA VAL A 48 -4.25 3.84 9.27
C VAL A 48 -4.60 5.25 9.72
N ARG A 49 -4.85 5.47 11.02
CA ARG A 49 -5.36 6.76 11.53
C ARG A 49 -4.27 7.83 11.69
N LEU A 50 -3.08 7.45 12.12
CA LEU A 50 -2.00 8.38 12.46
C LEU A 50 -0.91 8.46 11.40
N GLU A 51 -0.68 7.38 10.66
CA GLU A 51 0.46 7.26 9.72
C GLU A 51 0.00 7.18 8.26
N GLY A 52 -1.32 7.20 8.01
CA GLY A 52 -1.89 7.16 6.65
C GLY A 52 -1.66 5.84 5.92
N ALA A 53 -1.32 4.76 6.64
CA ALA A 53 -1.08 3.46 6.05
C ALA A 53 -2.38 2.82 5.55
N GLN A 54 -2.34 2.05 4.47
CA GLN A 54 -3.51 1.28 4.02
C GLN A 54 -3.76 0.03 4.88
N ARG A 55 -2.68 -0.58 5.40
CA ARG A 55 -2.71 -1.80 6.22
C ARG A 55 -1.59 -1.72 7.26
N GLY A 56 -1.71 -2.50 8.32
CA GLY A 56 -0.69 -2.64 9.35
C GLY A 56 -0.86 -3.94 10.10
N SER A 57 0.25 -4.49 10.61
CA SER A 57 0.29 -5.67 11.45
C SER A 57 1.46 -5.57 12.41
N CYS A 58 1.38 -6.28 13.54
CA CYS A 58 2.54 -6.45 14.41
C CYS A 58 3.53 -7.37 13.70
N ASN A 59 4.70 -6.85 13.34
CA ASN A 59 5.80 -7.67 12.86
C ASN A 59 6.95 -7.60 13.87
N TYR A 60 7.47 -8.77 14.27
CA TYR A 60 8.63 -8.86 15.14
C TYR A 60 9.89 -8.90 14.27
N VAL A 61 10.44 -7.71 14.00
CA VAL A 61 11.71 -7.60 13.29
C VAL A 61 12.83 -7.84 14.31
N ILE A 62 13.57 -8.93 14.19
CA ILE A 62 14.78 -9.20 14.98
C ILE A 62 15.98 -8.67 14.18
N PRO A 63 16.82 -7.76 14.72
CA PRO A 63 16.84 -7.22 16.07
C PRO A 63 15.96 -5.96 16.19
N ALA A 64 15.14 -5.92 17.23
CA ALA A 64 14.25 -4.79 17.55
C ALA A 64 14.98 -3.53 18.07
N HIS A 65 16.33 -3.55 18.06
CA HIS A 65 17.21 -2.49 18.54
C HIS A 65 18.23 -2.14 17.46
N LYS A 66 17.91 -1.13 16.64
CA LYS A 66 18.92 -0.16 16.19
C LYS A 66 18.67 1.14 16.94
N LEU A 67 18.93 1.09 18.24
CA LEU A 67 19.25 2.19 19.15
C LEU A 67 20.03 1.56 20.31
#